data_AF-A0A9E2G9X5-F1
#
_entry.id   AF-A0A9E2G9X5-F1
#
_cell.length_a   1.000
_cell.length_b   1.000
_cell.length_c   1.000
_cell.angle_alpha   90.00
_cell.angle_beta   90.00
_cell.angle_gamma   90.00
#
_symmetry.space_group_name_H-M   'P 1'
#
loop_
_entity.id
_entity.type
_entity.pdbx_description
1 polymer ?
#
loop_
_entity_poly.entity_id
_entity_poly.type
_entity_poly.pdbx_seq_one_letter_code
_entity_poly.pdbx_strand_id
1 'polypeptide(L)'
;MKKLLATLFILFGMVTLVACKDDTVDPIDPIDPVNNGELIDFGDTFTEKTSIRVWIDDENGEYMQAVIAEFNKIYPNIIVEHQHMGSVDARELLKTFGPSGNGADVFQFPHDHLAQAVLEDLVYPLPVATQTLLATRANSLALQIATLTYDETNKS
;
A
#
# COMPACT_ATOMS: atom_id res chain seq x y z
N MET A 1 50.13 -16.39 -21.48
CA MET A 1 48.87 -16.74 -20.79
C MET A 1 47.68 -15.87 -21.22
N LYS A 2 47.81 -14.54 -21.35
CA LYS A 2 46.69 -13.67 -21.79
C LYS A 2 46.16 -13.97 -23.21
N LYS A 3 47.05 -14.36 -24.13
CA LYS A 3 46.67 -14.74 -25.50
C LYS A 3 45.94 -16.08 -25.61
N LEU A 4 46.19 -17.01 -24.67
CA LEU A 4 45.51 -18.30 -24.55
C LEU A 4 44.14 -18.18 -23.87
N LEU A 5 44.01 -17.24 -22.92
CA LEU A 5 42.74 -16.93 -22.26
C LEU A 5 41.74 -16.28 -23.24
N ALA A 6 42.24 -15.40 -24.12
CA ALA A 6 41.41 -14.76 -25.14
C ALA A 6 40.92 -15.73 -26.23
N THR A 7 41.70 -16.75 -26.58
CA THR A 7 41.27 -17.77 -27.55
C THR A 7 40.21 -18.71 -26.98
N LEU A 8 40.27 -19.00 -25.68
CA LEU A 8 39.28 -19.85 -24.99
C LEU A 8 37.91 -19.17 -24.89
N PHE A 9 37.88 -17.86 -24.65
CA PHE A 9 36.63 -17.08 -24.59
C PHE A 9 35.92 -16.97 -25.94
N ILE A 10 36.67 -16.84 -27.04
CA ILE A 10 36.12 -16.77 -28.40
C ILE A 10 35.58 -18.14 -28.84
N LEU A 11 36.24 -19.23 -28.44
CA LEU A 11 35.78 -20.58 -28.75
C LEU A 11 34.50 -20.96 -27.98
N PHE A 12 34.32 -20.45 -26.76
CA PHE A 12 33.11 -20.67 -25.96
C PHE A 12 31.90 -19.87 -26.50
N GLY A 13 32.13 -18.69 -27.10
CA GLY A 13 31.08 -17.86 -27.71
C GLY A 13 30.55 -18.38 -29.06
N MET A 14 31.29 -19.24 -29.77
CA MET A 14 30.81 -19.84 -31.03
C MET A 14 29.85 -21.02 -30.83
N VAL A 15 29.81 -21.62 -29.64
CA VAL A 15 28.93 -22.76 -29.35
C VAL A 15 27.51 -22.30 -28.98
N THR A 16 27.30 -21.02 -28.64
CA THR A 16 25.99 -20.50 -28.21
C THR A 16 25.12 -19.95 -29.35
N LEU A 17 25.59 -19.97 -30.60
CA LEU A 17 24.91 -19.33 -31.75
C LEU A 17 24.24 -20.30 -32.74
N VAL A 18 24.16 -21.59 -32.42
CA VAL A 18 23.39 -22.56 -33.22
C VAL A 18 22.22 -23.09 -32.41
N ALA A 19 21.12 -22.34 -32.41
CA ALA A 19 19.78 -22.86 -32.07
C ALA A 19 18.69 -21.88 -32.53
N CYS A 20 18.53 -21.73 -33.85
CA CYS A 20 17.26 -21.34 -34.44
C CYS A 20 17.05 -22.16 -35.70
N LYS A 21 16.63 -23.42 -35.53
CA LYS A 21 15.68 -24.11 -36.42
C LYS A 21 15.32 -25.47 -35.83
N ASP A 22 14.15 -25.55 -35.20
CA ASP A 22 13.13 -26.56 -35.54
C ASP A 22 11.82 -26.21 -34.83
N ASP A 23 10.72 -26.25 -35.58
CA ASP A 23 9.35 -26.01 -35.12
C ASP A 23 8.84 -27.20 -34.29
N THR A 24 9.52 -27.51 -33.18
CA THR A 24 9.05 -28.51 -32.22
C THR A 24 8.55 -27.79 -30.98
N VAL A 25 7.23 -27.81 -30.81
CA VAL A 25 6.52 -27.31 -29.62
C VAL A 25 7.09 -27.99 -28.38
N ASP A 26 7.82 -27.23 -27.56
CA ASP A 26 8.32 -27.70 -26.27
C ASP A 26 7.13 -27.81 -25.28
N PRO A 27 6.96 -28.91 -24.53
CA PRO A 27 5.79 -29.12 -23.66
C PRO A 27 5.75 -28.21 -22.43
N ILE A 28 6.75 -27.34 -22.27
CA ILE A 28 7.00 -26.49 -21.09
C ILE A 28 6.93 -25.00 -21.46
N ASP A 29 6.78 -24.67 -22.75
CA ASP A 29 6.54 -23.28 -23.13
C ASP A 29 5.19 -22.79 -22.57
N PRO A 30 5.15 -21.61 -21.92
CA PRO A 30 3.88 -21.00 -21.54
C PRO A 30 3.01 -20.92 -22.79
N ILE A 31 1.83 -21.53 -22.74
CA ILE A 31 0.85 -21.41 -23.81
C ILE A 31 0.54 -19.92 -23.94
N ASP A 32 0.97 -19.31 -25.05
CA ASP A 32 0.55 -17.96 -25.39
C ASP A 32 -0.98 -17.91 -25.35
N PRO A 33 -1.58 -16.98 -24.58
CA PRO A 33 -3.02 -16.95 -24.41
C PRO A 33 -3.68 -16.77 -25.77
N VAL A 34 -4.46 -17.77 -26.19
CA VAL A 34 -5.24 -17.72 -27.43
C VAL A 34 -6.39 -16.74 -27.23
N ASN A 35 -6.18 -15.49 -27.63
CA ASN A 35 -7.25 -14.50 -27.70
C ASN A 35 -7.98 -14.65 -29.04
N ASN A 36 -9.17 -15.25 -29.01
CA ASN A 36 -10.05 -15.52 -30.16
C ASN A 36 -10.80 -14.26 -30.68
N GLY A 37 -10.13 -13.10 -30.70
CA GLY A 37 -10.77 -11.83 -31.07
C GLY A 37 -11.71 -11.27 -30.00
N GLU A 38 -11.56 -11.71 -28.75
CA GLU A 38 -12.24 -11.12 -27.61
C GLU A 38 -11.58 -9.78 -27.28
N LEU A 39 -12.39 -8.71 -27.29
CA LEU A 39 -11.96 -7.40 -26.84
C LEU A 39 -11.72 -7.48 -25.33
N ILE A 40 -10.45 -7.60 -24.94
CA ILE A 40 -10.05 -7.50 -23.53
C ILE A 40 -10.01 -6.00 -23.19
N ASP A 41 -10.95 -5.56 -22.36
CA ASP A 41 -10.94 -4.22 -21.81
C ASP A 41 -9.90 -4.12 -20.69
N PHE A 42 -8.76 -3.54 -21.02
CA PHE A 42 -7.66 -3.30 -20.10
C PHE A 42 -7.91 -2.12 -19.16
N GLY A 43 -8.97 -1.32 -19.36
CA GLY A 43 -9.30 -0.14 -18.56
C GLY A 43 -9.52 -0.46 -17.09
N ASP A 44 -10.14 -1.60 -16.78
CA ASP A 44 -10.38 -2.05 -15.41
C ASP A 44 -9.15 -2.76 -14.80
N THR A 45 -8.30 -3.36 -15.64
CA THR A 45 -7.14 -4.16 -15.21
C THR A 45 -5.89 -3.29 -14.98
N PHE A 46 -5.77 -2.16 -15.68
CA PHE A 46 -4.65 -1.22 -15.60
C PHE A 46 -5.07 0.11 -14.96
N THR A 47 -5.81 0.04 -13.86
CA THR A 47 -6.02 1.22 -13.00
C THR A 47 -4.74 1.52 -12.21
N GLU A 48 -4.41 2.80 -12.06
CA GLU A 48 -3.26 3.23 -11.27
C GLU A 48 -3.46 2.74 -9.82
N LYS A 49 -2.50 1.94 -9.34
CA LYS A 49 -2.53 1.42 -7.98
C LYS A 49 -1.82 2.40 -7.05
N THR A 50 -2.48 2.75 -5.96
CA THR A 50 -1.91 3.59 -4.90
C THR A 50 -1.62 2.72 -3.69
N SER A 51 -0.42 2.83 -3.11
CA SER A 51 -0.10 2.15 -1.84
C SER A 51 -0.25 3.11 -0.66
N ILE A 52 -0.79 2.60 0.45
CA ILE A 52 -0.83 3.30 1.75
C ILE A 52 -0.22 2.41 2.82
N ARG A 53 0.57 3.00 3.71
CA ARG A 53 1.17 2.32 4.87
C ARG A 53 0.31 2.53 6.10
N VAL A 54 -0.02 1.43 6.77
CA VAL A 54 -0.94 1.44 7.91
C VAL A 54 -0.28 0.79 9.13
N TRP A 55 -0.19 1.55 10.22
CA TRP A 55 0.36 1.09 11.51
C TRP A 55 -0.77 0.76 12.48
N ILE A 56 -0.97 -0.52 12.73
CA ILE A 56 -1.98 -1.03 13.66
C ILE A 56 -1.32 -2.03 14.61
N ASP A 57 -1.78 -2.04 15.85
CA ASP A 57 -1.37 -2.96 16.89
C ASP A 57 -1.99 -4.34 16.66
N ASP A 58 -1.45 -5.05 15.67
CA ASP A 58 -1.90 -6.38 15.25
C ASP A 58 -0.67 -7.23 14.92
N GLU A 59 -0.12 -7.91 15.93
CA GLU A 59 1.19 -8.58 15.86
C GLU A 59 1.23 -9.68 14.79
N ASN A 60 0.14 -10.44 14.64
CA ASN A 60 0.03 -11.52 13.66
C ASN A 60 -0.61 -11.06 12.34
N GLY A 61 -1.11 -9.82 12.26
CA GLY A 61 -1.72 -9.26 11.05
C GLY A 61 -3.08 -9.87 10.68
N GLU A 62 -3.65 -10.75 11.49
CA GLU A 62 -4.88 -11.48 11.17
C GLU A 62 -6.09 -10.54 11.08
N TYR A 63 -6.15 -9.56 11.99
CA TYR A 63 -7.21 -8.56 11.97
C TYR A 63 -7.10 -7.66 10.75
N MET A 64 -5.90 -7.17 10.46
CA MET A 64 -5.67 -6.30 9.31
C MET A 64 -5.86 -7.03 7.98
N GLN A 65 -5.53 -8.31 7.88
CA GLN A 65 -5.85 -9.11 6.69
C GLN A 65 -7.36 -9.13 6.41
N ALA A 66 -8.19 -9.33 7.44
CA ALA A 66 -9.65 -9.30 7.28
C ALA A 66 -10.16 -7.91 6.89
N VAL A 67 -9.64 -6.85 7.52
CA VAL A 67 -10.01 -5.46 7.20
C VAL A 67 -9.62 -5.10 5.77
N ILE A 68 -8.41 -5.45 5.34
CA ILE A 68 -7.90 -5.21 3.98
C ILE A 68 -8.75 -5.96 2.96
N ALA A 69 -9.15 -7.20 3.24
CA ALA A 69 -10.01 -7.98 2.35
C ALA A 69 -11.37 -7.30 2.13
N GLU A 70 -12.02 -6.78 3.18
CA GLU A 70 -13.29 -6.05 3.04
C GLU A 70 -13.10 -4.68 2.38
N PHE A 71 -12.03 -3.95 2.73
CA PHE A 71 -11.72 -2.65 2.15
C PHE A 71 -11.48 -2.73 0.63
N ASN A 72 -10.70 -3.72 0.18
CA ASN A 72 -10.36 -3.90 -1.23
C ASN A 72 -11.55 -4.34 -2.11
N LYS A 73 -12.64 -4.84 -1.53
CA LYS A 73 -13.89 -5.07 -2.29
C LYS A 73 -14.50 -3.76 -2.80
N ILE A 74 -14.29 -2.68 -2.06
CA ILE A 74 -14.80 -1.34 -2.38
C ILE A 74 -13.73 -0.53 -3.12
N TYR A 75 -12.46 -0.70 -2.72
CA TYR A 75 -11.32 0.06 -3.25
C TYR A 75 -10.23 -0.89 -3.79
N PRO A 76 -10.47 -1.58 -4.92
CA PRO A 76 -9.55 -2.61 -5.43
C PRO A 76 -8.21 -2.05 -5.94
N ASN A 77 -8.12 -0.74 -6.16
CA ASN A 77 -6.93 -0.05 -6.64
C ASN A 77 -6.04 0.51 -5.52
N ILE A 78 -6.41 0.32 -4.25
CA ILE A 78 -5.59 0.75 -3.10
C ILE A 78 -4.92 -0.48 -2.49
N ILE A 79 -3.59 -0.47 -2.45
CA ILE A 79 -2.78 -1.47 -1.76
C ILE A 79 -2.57 -0.97 -0.33
N VAL A 80 -2.93 -1.81 0.65
CA VAL A 80 -2.77 -1.48 2.06
C VAL A 80 -1.60 -2.29 2.62
N GLU A 81 -0.52 -1.61 2.97
CA GLU A 81 0.67 -2.17 3.59
C GLU A 81 0.56 -2.07 5.11
N HIS A 82 0.06 -3.14 5.73
CA HIS A 82 0.02 -3.23 7.20
C HIS A 82 1.41 -3.49 7.78
N GLN A 83 1.74 -2.77 8.84
CA GLN A 83 2.88 -3.04 9.70
C GLN A 83 2.42 -3.01 11.15
N HIS A 84 2.78 -4.06 11.91
CA HIS A 84 2.52 -4.08 13.34
C HIS A 84 3.31 -2.95 14.02
N MET A 85 2.62 -2.04 14.68
CA MET A 85 3.23 -1.09 15.62
C MET A 85 2.36 -1.01 16.87
N GLY A 86 3.01 -1.10 18.04
CA GLY A 86 2.33 -0.93 19.31
C GLY A 86 1.63 0.43 19.38
N SER A 87 0.41 0.44 19.89
CA SER A 87 -0.46 1.64 19.88
C SER A 87 0.21 2.87 20.50
N VAL A 88 0.96 2.67 21.57
CA VAL A 88 1.66 3.74 22.30
C VAL A 88 2.88 4.24 21.51
N ASP A 89 3.61 3.31 20.89
CA ASP A 89 4.87 3.59 20.20
C ASP A 89 4.64 4.25 18.84
N ALA A 90 3.55 3.91 18.14
CA ALA A 90 3.26 4.38 16.79
C ALA A 90 3.37 5.91 16.64
N ARG A 91 2.88 6.67 17.62
CA ARG A 91 3.00 8.14 17.62
C ARG A 91 4.45 8.62 17.75
N GLU A 92 5.20 8.06 18.70
CA GLU A 92 6.60 8.46 18.90
C GLU A 92 7.48 8.08 17.70
N LEU A 93 7.20 6.92 17.10
CA LEU A 93 7.86 6.49 15.87
C LEU A 93 7.51 7.41 14.71
N LEU A 94 6.26 7.89 14.60
CA LEU A 94 5.84 8.76 13.52
C LEU A 94 6.58 10.11 13.53
N LYS A 95 6.92 10.64 14.71
CA LYS A 95 7.75 11.86 14.84
C LYS A 95 9.12 11.70 14.17
N THR A 96 9.66 10.48 14.18
CA THR A 96 10.97 10.18 13.59
C THR A 96 10.85 9.80 12.12
N PHE A 97 9.91 8.91 11.78
CA PHE A 97 9.79 8.36 10.45
C PHE A 97 8.95 9.21 9.49
N GLY A 98 7.99 9.98 9.99
CA GLY A 98 7.13 10.88 9.21
C GLY A 98 7.93 11.84 8.34
N PRO A 99 8.83 12.66 8.91
CA PRO A 99 9.66 13.60 8.13
C PRO A 99 10.57 12.94 7.09
N SER A 100 10.90 11.65 7.29
CA SER A 100 11.74 10.89 6.35
C SER A 100 10.94 10.23 5.21
N GLY A 101 9.61 10.34 5.20
CA GLY A 101 8.73 9.63 4.27
C GLY A 101 8.54 8.14 4.59
N ASN A 102 9.07 7.67 5.72
CA ASN A 102 8.96 6.28 6.16
C ASN A 102 7.86 6.07 7.22
N GLY A 103 7.16 7.14 7.60
CA GLY A 103 6.00 7.07 8.49
C GLY A 103 4.82 6.35 7.83
N ALA A 104 3.82 6.01 8.64
CA ALA A 104 2.53 5.56 8.13
C ALA A 104 1.67 6.73 7.63
N ASP A 105 0.82 6.43 6.66
CA ASP A 105 -0.25 7.32 6.21
C ASP A 105 -1.43 7.29 7.17
N VAL A 106 -1.70 6.11 7.75
CA VAL A 106 -2.75 5.87 8.74
C VAL A 106 -2.17 5.10 9.91
N PHE A 107 -2.38 5.56 11.14
CA PHE A 107 -1.82 4.90 12.31
C PHE A 107 -2.78 4.92 13.49
N GLN A 108 -2.70 3.90 14.34
CA GLN A 108 -3.43 3.79 15.60
C GLN A 108 -2.63 4.41 16.74
N PHE A 109 -3.31 5.16 17.59
CA PHE A 109 -2.76 5.69 18.83
C PHE A 109 -3.87 5.86 19.89
N PRO A 110 -3.54 5.95 21.19
CA PRO A 110 -4.52 6.14 22.27
C PRO A 110 -5.31 7.45 22.13
N HIS A 111 -6.61 7.41 22.41
CA HIS A 111 -7.49 8.58 22.27
C HIS A 111 -7.09 9.77 23.16
N ASP A 112 -6.50 9.53 24.33
CA ASP A 112 -5.99 10.52 25.27
C ASP A 112 -4.71 11.22 24.78
N HIS A 113 -4.05 10.68 23.75
CA HIS A 113 -2.90 11.32 23.10
C HIS A 113 -3.29 12.29 21.96
N LEU A 114 -4.59 12.41 21.62
CA LEU A 114 -5.04 13.24 20.49
C LEU A 114 -4.59 14.70 20.60
N ALA A 115 -4.73 15.31 21.78
CA ALA A 115 -4.31 16.70 21.99
C ALA A 115 -2.81 16.89 21.72
N GLN A 116 -1.98 15.93 22.13
CA GLN A 116 -0.55 16.00 21.88
C GLN A 116 -0.22 15.74 20.40
N ALA A 117 -0.89 14.78 19.75
CA ALA A 117 -0.71 14.50 18.33
C ALA A 117 -1.05 15.73 17.44
N VAL A 118 -2.05 16.51 17.83
CA VAL A 118 -2.39 17.79 17.18
C VAL A 118 -1.30 18.83 17.41
N LEU A 119 -0.83 19.00 18.66
CA LEU A 119 0.24 19.96 18.98
C LEU A 119 1.58 19.62 18.32
N GLU A 120 1.83 18.34 18.08
CA GLU A 120 3.03 17.82 17.41
C GLU A 120 2.90 17.75 15.88
N ASP A 121 1.77 18.22 15.31
CA ASP A 121 1.48 18.23 13.87
C ASP A 121 1.56 16.83 13.22
N LEU A 122 1.10 15.80 13.93
CA LEU A 122 1.17 14.40 13.49
C LEU A 122 -0.10 13.91 12.81
N VAL A 123 -1.21 14.62 12.97
CA VAL A 123 -2.53 14.23 12.46
C VAL A 123 -3.20 15.40 11.77
N TYR A 124 -3.87 15.11 10.66
CA TYR A 124 -4.71 16.09 10.00
C TYR A 124 -6.04 16.26 10.74
N PRO A 125 -6.60 17.49 10.77
CA PRO A 125 -7.98 17.66 11.17
C PRO A 125 -8.89 16.89 10.20
N LEU A 126 -9.92 16.26 10.76
CA LEU A 126 -10.93 15.59 9.95
C LEU A 126 -11.79 16.64 9.22
N PRO A 127 -12.14 16.41 7.94
CA PRO A 127 -12.96 17.34 7.18
C PRO A 127 -14.39 17.43 7.73
N VAL A 128 -15.09 18.54 7.49
CA VAL A 128 -16.50 18.75 7.91
C VAL A 128 -17.43 17.65 7.38
N ALA A 129 -17.12 17.06 6.22
CA ALA A 129 -17.85 15.90 5.69
C ALA A 129 -17.87 14.72 6.67
N THR A 130 -16.79 14.49 7.42
CA THR A 130 -16.72 13.43 8.44
C THR A 130 -17.65 13.72 9.60
N GLN A 131 -17.78 14.98 10.02
CA GLN A 131 -18.73 15.37 11.07
C GLN A 131 -20.18 15.05 10.67
N THR A 132 -20.54 15.32 9.41
CA THR A 132 -21.88 14.98 8.88
C THR A 132 -22.13 13.47 8.95
N LEU A 133 -21.13 12.66 8.60
CA LEU A 133 -21.24 11.19 8.69
C LEU A 133 -21.39 10.73 10.14
N LEU A 134 -20.62 11.30 11.07
CA LEU A 134 -20.71 10.98 12.49
C LEU A 134 -22.10 11.29 13.06
N ALA A 135 -22.72 12.40 12.66
CA ALA A 135 -24.07 12.75 13.10
C ALA A 135 -25.11 11.67 12.75
N THR A 136 -24.89 10.93 11.66
CA THR A 136 -25.80 9.86 11.20
C THR A 136 -25.45 8.47 11.74
N ARG A 137 -24.20 8.24 12.14
CA ARG A 137 -23.67 6.91 12.48
C ARG A 137 -23.32 6.73 13.95
N ALA A 138 -23.00 7.81 14.65
CA ALA A 138 -22.59 7.76 16.04
C ALA A 138 -23.79 7.77 16.99
N ASN A 139 -23.56 7.27 18.21
CA ASN A 139 -24.55 7.41 19.27
C ASN A 139 -24.73 8.90 19.64
N SER A 140 -25.97 9.32 19.91
CA SER A 140 -26.28 10.71 20.23
C SER A 140 -25.51 11.25 21.44
N LEU A 141 -25.24 10.41 22.44
CA LEU A 141 -24.44 10.81 23.61
C LEU A 141 -22.97 11.05 23.24
N ALA A 142 -22.40 10.25 22.33
CA ALA A 142 -21.03 10.43 21.87
C ALA A 142 -20.87 11.78 21.15
N LEU A 143 -21.86 12.18 20.36
CA LEU A 143 -21.87 13.48 19.68
C LEU A 143 -21.96 14.67 20.64
N GLN A 144 -22.67 14.53 21.76
CA GLN A 144 -22.76 15.58 22.77
C GLN A 144 -21.45 15.80 23.52
N ILE A 145 -20.62 14.76 23.62
CA ILE A 145 -19.32 14.81 24.30
C ILE A 145 -18.21 15.24 23.33
N ALA A 146 -18.34 14.94 22.04
CA ALA A 146 -17.38 15.30 21.00
C ALA A 146 -17.53 16.78 20.56
N THR A 147 -17.18 17.72 21.44
CA THR A 147 -17.36 19.16 21.21
C THR A 147 -16.21 19.84 20.47
N LEU A 148 -15.08 19.16 20.28
CA LEU A 148 -13.93 19.71 19.55
C LEU A 148 -14.18 19.59 18.05
N THR A 149 -14.21 20.72 17.35
CA THR A 149 -14.46 20.79 15.90
C THR A 149 -13.43 21.69 15.25
N TYR A 150 -12.90 21.27 14.11
CA TYR A 150 -11.98 22.09 13.31
C TYR A 150 -12.78 23.11 12.48
N ASP A 151 -12.38 24.37 12.55
CA ASP A 151 -12.88 25.45 11.71
C ASP A 151 -12.01 25.59 10.46
N GLU A 152 -12.51 25.07 9.34
CA GLU A 152 -11.82 25.14 8.04
C GLU A 152 -11.60 26.58 7.56
N THR A 153 -12.43 27.55 7.99
CA THR A 153 -12.31 28.97 7.61
C THR A 153 -11.10 29.60 8.26
N ASN A 154 -10.91 29.33 9.55
CA ASN A 154 -9.84 29.90 10.37
C ASN A 154 -8.61 29.00 10.48
N LYS A 155 -8.68 27.78 9.95
CA LYS A 155 -7.66 26.73 10.06
C LYS A 155 -7.27 26.44 11.51
N SER A 156 -8.27 26.36 12.38
CA SER A 156 -8.11 26.21 13.84
C SER A 156 -9.12 25.24 14.44
#